data_AF-A0A4Y1RUE1-F1
#
_entry.id   AF-A0A4Y1RUE1-F1
#
_cell.length_a   1.000
_cell.length_b   1.000
_cell.length_c   1.000
_cell.angle_alpha   90.00
_cell.angle_beta   90.00
_cell.angle_gamma   90.00
#
_symmetry.space_group_name_H-M   'P 1'
#
loop_
_entity.id
_entity.type
_entity.pdbx_description
1 polymer ?
#
loop_
_entity_poly.entity_id
_entity_poly.type
_entity_poly.pdbx_seq_one_letter_code
_entity_poly.pdbx_strand_id
1 'polypeptide(L)'
;MATCHVSDIATVLSRAWTAGVDRIIVTGGSLEESKEALTIAETDVGVHPTRCKEFEESGDPDKHFQALLSLAKEGIEKGKVVAIGECGLDYDRLQFCPAEIQRSIFSAGVAHSFTGSAEDRDKLLSINNMYIGVNGCSLKTAENLDVVRSIPIERMMIETDSPYCGIKNTSAGIKFVKSTWPSKKKEKYDQECIVKDRNEPCLVRQVLEVVAGCKGISEIGQLSRTLYHNTCRVFFPQDLDSAADSLLAGHDPQ
;
A
#
# COMPACT_ATOMS: atom_id res chain seq x y z
N MET A 1 32.12 6.86 -7.21
CA MET A 1 30.80 7.26 -7.72
C MET A 1 29.94 6.02 -7.79
N ALA A 2 28.73 6.02 -7.22
CA ALA A 2 27.82 4.89 -7.40
C ALA A 2 27.39 4.84 -8.87
N THR A 3 27.52 3.68 -9.50
CA THR A 3 27.01 3.47 -10.86
C THR A 3 25.50 3.28 -10.78
N CYS A 4 24.75 4.21 -11.36
CA CYS A 4 23.30 4.15 -11.50
C CYS A 4 22.97 3.65 -12.91
N HIS A 5 21.98 2.76 -13.04
CA HIS A 5 21.39 2.49 -14.34
C HIS A 5 20.46 3.65 -14.74
N VAL A 6 20.07 3.69 -16.01
CA VAL A 6 19.04 4.63 -16.48
C VAL A 6 17.70 4.36 -15.78
N SER A 7 16.88 5.40 -15.57
CA SER A 7 15.54 5.24 -14.98
C SER A 7 14.72 4.22 -15.76
N ASP A 8 14.07 3.31 -15.04
CA ASP A 8 13.38 2.15 -15.60
C ASP A 8 11.91 2.06 -15.17
N ILE A 9 11.33 3.17 -14.72
CA ILE A 9 9.95 3.20 -14.21
C ILE A 9 8.94 2.63 -15.22
N ALA A 10 9.12 2.87 -16.52
CA ALA A 10 8.24 2.35 -17.56
C ALA A 10 8.26 0.80 -17.62
N THR A 11 9.42 0.17 -17.40
CA THR A 11 9.52 -1.29 -17.40
C THR A 11 9.06 -1.88 -16.08
N VAL A 12 9.26 -1.19 -14.96
CA VAL A 12 8.66 -1.52 -13.65
C VAL A 12 7.13 -1.56 -13.75
N LEU A 13 6.51 -0.53 -14.34
CA LEU A 13 5.07 -0.46 -14.55
C LEU A 13 4.58 -1.56 -15.50
N SER A 14 5.27 -1.78 -16.62
CA SER A 14 4.94 -2.85 -17.56
C SER A 14 4.91 -4.24 -16.89
N ARG A 15 5.89 -4.53 -16.01
CA ARG A 15 5.91 -5.76 -15.20
C ARG A 15 4.74 -5.83 -14.23
N ALA A 16 4.36 -4.71 -13.60
CA ALA A 16 3.24 -4.65 -12.68
C ALA A 16 1.92 -5.00 -13.39
N TRP A 17 1.65 -4.35 -14.52
CA TRP A 17 0.45 -4.59 -15.33
C TRP A 17 0.39 -6.03 -15.85
N THR A 18 1.52 -6.55 -16.34
CA THR A 18 1.63 -7.95 -16.79
C THR A 18 1.36 -8.94 -15.65
N ALA A 19 1.69 -8.59 -14.41
CA ALA A 19 1.41 -9.41 -13.23
C ALA A 19 -0.05 -9.29 -12.72
N GLY A 20 -0.89 -8.50 -13.38
CA GLY A 20 -2.30 -8.30 -13.00
C GLY A 20 -2.50 -7.25 -11.92
N VAL A 21 -1.52 -6.39 -11.65
CA VAL A 21 -1.78 -5.14 -10.92
C VAL A 21 -2.69 -4.28 -11.79
N ASP A 22 -3.69 -3.65 -11.21
CA ASP A 22 -4.64 -2.81 -11.94
C ASP A 22 -4.48 -1.33 -11.56
N ARG A 23 -4.31 -1.06 -10.26
CA ARG A 23 -4.07 0.28 -9.70
C ARG A 23 -2.76 0.32 -8.91
N ILE A 24 -2.10 1.47 -8.94
CA ILE A 24 -0.94 1.79 -8.11
C ILE A 24 -1.22 3.15 -7.46
N ILE A 25 -1.26 3.16 -6.13
CA ILE A 25 -1.28 4.40 -5.34
C ILE A 25 0.18 4.73 -5.01
N VAL A 26 0.67 5.85 -5.53
CA VAL A 26 1.99 6.37 -5.15
C VAL A 26 1.87 7.13 -3.84
N THR A 27 2.81 6.93 -2.93
CA THR A 27 2.83 7.59 -1.62
C THR A 27 3.64 8.88 -1.66
N GLY A 28 3.04 10.00 -1.24
CA GLY A 28 3.70 11.28 -0.98
C GLY A 28 4.02 11.44 0.51
N GLY A 29 5.31 11.48 0.87
CA GLY A 29 5.74 11.62 2.27
C GLY A 29 5.95 13.08 2.72
N SER A 30 5.86 14.04 1.81
CA SER A 30 6.04 15.48 2.02
C SER A 30 5.23 16.28 0.99
N LEU A 31 5.12 17.61 1.16
CA LEU A 31 4.48 18.47 0.16
C LEU A 31 5.14 18.34 -1.23
N GLU A 32 6.47 18.34 -1.31
CA GLU A 32 7.17 18.24 -2.59
C GLU A 32 7.04 16.84 -3.21
N GLU A 33 7.20 15.77 -2.42
CA GLU A 33 6.99 14.40 -2.92
C GLU A 33 5.54 14.18 -3.38
N SER A 34 4.55 14.77 -2.70
CA SER A 34 3.14 14.73 -3.11
C SER A 34 2.93 15.43 -4.46
N LYS A 35 3.62 16.55 -4.71
CA LYS A 35 3.60 17.23 -6.03
C LYS A 35 4.22 16.35 -7.10
N GLU A 36 5.37 15.74 -6.82
CA GLU A 36 6.04 14.84 -7.76
C GLU A 36 5.15 13.64 -8.10
N ALA A 37 4.54 13.00 -7.09
CA ALA A 37 3.65 11.86 -7.27
C ALA A 37 2.42 12.22 -8.13
N LEU A 38 1.81 13.40 -7.92
CA LEU A 38 0.71 13.93 -8.73
C LEU A 38 1.05 14.06 -10.23
N THR A 39 2.31 14.30 -10.57
CA THR A 39 2.72 14.38 -11.98
C THR A 39 2.69 13.02 -12.67
N ILE A 40 2.92 11.93 -11.94
CA ILE A 40 3.19 10.59 -12.51
C ILE A 40 2.08 9.56 -12.29
N ALA A 41 1.23 9.70 -11.27
CA ALA A 41 0.24 8.68 -10.94
C ALA A 41 -0.97 9.21 -10.15
N GLU A 42 -1.93 8.33 -9.88
CA GLU A 42 -2.87 8.48 -8.77
C GLU A 42 -2.07 8.35 -7.44
N THR A 43 -2.34 9.20 -6.46
CA THR A 43 -1.50 9.36 -5.27
C THR A 43 -2.31 9.74 -4.03
N ASP A 44 -1.69 9.64 -2.87
CA ASP A 44 -2.10 10.38 -1.69
C ASP A 44 -1.41 11.76 -1.61
N VAL A 45 -1.94 12.64 -0.77
CA VAL A 45 -1.34 13.94 -0.44
C VAL A 45 -1.28 14.09 1.07
N GLY A 46 -0.09 14.36 1.60
CA GLY A 46 0.13 14.45 3.04
C GLY A 46 1.60 14.59 3.41
N VAL A 47 1.86 14.53 4.71
CA VAL A 47 3.20 14.64 5.28
C VAL A 47 3.39 13.54 6.29
N HIS A 48 4.32 12.63 6.01
CA HIS A 48 4.64 11.52 6.88
C HIS A 48 5.22 12.04 8.22
N PRO A 49 4.98 11.36 9.36
CA PRO A 49 5.49 11.79 10.67
C PRO A 49 7.00 12.09 10.73
N THR A 50 7.84 11.41 9.95
CA THR A 50 9.30 11.67 9.90
C THR A 50 9.68 12.93 9.12
N ARG A 51 8.73 13.54 8.40
CA ARG A 51 8.90 14.74 7.58
C ARG A 51 8.17 15.97 8.13
N CYS A 52 7.42 15.85 9.24
CA CYS A 52 6.68 16.97 9.84
C CYS A 52 7.53 18.20 10.21
N LYS A 53 8.87 18.07 10.29
CA LYS A 53 9.76 19.24 10.42
C LYS A 53 9.58 20.26 9.30
N GLU A 54 9.09 19.86 8.13
CA GLU A 54 8.81 20.79 7.02
C GLU A 54 7.82 21.89 7.40
N PHE A 55 6.89 21.63 8.33
CA PHE A 55 5.98 22.66 8.83
C PHE A 55 6.74 23.75 9.59
N GLU A 56 7.70 23.37 10.44
CA GLU A 56 8.55 24.33 11.17
C GLU A 56 9.52 25.05 10.21
N GLU A 57 10.16 24.29 9.31
CA GLU A 57 11.13 24.81 8.33
C GLU A 57 10.49 25.72 7.28
N SER A 58 9.19 25.60 7.04
CA SER A 58 8.44 26.50 6.14
C SER A 58 8.41 27.96 6.63
N GLY A 59 8.64 28.19 7.93
CA GLY A 59 8.49 29.49 8.58
C GLY A 59 7.04 29.96 8.75
N ASP A 60 6.07 29.23 8.19
CA ASP A 60 4.63 29.51 8.27
C ASP A 60 3.83 28.18 8.11
N PRO A 61 3.67 27.42 9.21
CA PRO A 61 2.97 26.13 9.20
C PRO A 61 1.55 26.17 8.64
N ASP A 62 0.83 27.28 8.89
CA ASP A 62 -0.54 27.45 8.41
C ASP A 62 -0.57 27.60 6.89
N LYS A 63 0.34 28.42 6.34
CA LYS A 63 0.49 28.53 4.88
C LYS A 63 0.92 27.21 4.24
N HIS A 64 1.80 26.46 4.91
CA HIS A 64 2.21 25.13 4.44
C HIS A 64 1.04 24.14 4.41
N PHE A 65 0.21 24.13 5.46
CA PHE A 65 -1.03 23.36 5.50
C PHE A 65 -2.00 23.79 4.39
N GLN A 66 -2.17 25.09 4.15
CA GLN A 66 -3.02 25.57 3.06
C GLN A 66 -2.50 25.15 1.67
N ALA A 67 -1.17 25.03 1.50
CA ALA A 67 -0.58 24.51 0.27
C ALA A 67 -0.90 23.02 0.07
N LEU A 68 -0.79 22.19 1.12
CA LEU A 68 -1.21 20.79 1.10
C LEU A 68 -2.71 20.65 0.77
N LEU A 69 -3.56 21.46 1.42
CA LEU A 69 -4.99 21.47 1.17
C LEU A 69 -5.34 21.87 -0.28
N SER A 70 -4.65 22.88 -0.82
CA SER A 70 -4.84 23.32 -2.20
C SER A 70 -4.42 22.26 -3.20
N LEU A 71 -3.27 21.60 -2.94
CA LEU A 71 -2.76 20.50 -3.76
C LEU A 71 -3.71 19.29 -3.75
N ALA A 72 -4.24 18.94 -2.58
CA ALA A 72 -5.23 17.87 -2.45
C ALA A 72 -6.50 18.20 -3.24
N LYS A 73 -7.04 19.41 -3.12
CA LYS A 73 -8.23 19.85 -3.88
C LYS A 73 -8.00 19.81 -5.39
N GLU A 74 -6.89 20.34 -5.87
CA GLU A 74 -6.51 20.31 -7.29
C GLU A 74 -6.37 18.87 -7.80
N GLY A 75 -5.74 17.99 -7.01
CA GLY A 75 -5.58 16.60 -7.33
C GLY A 75 -6.89 15.81 -7.35
N ILE A 76 -7.83 16.12 -6.44
CA ILE A 76 -9.19 15.56 -6.42
C ILE A 76 -9.96 15.99 -7.68
N GLU A 77 -9.93 17.28 -8.04
CA GLU A 77 -10.59 17.78 -9.26
C GLU A 77 -10.06 17.12 -10.53
N LYS A 78 -8.78 16.74 -10.55
CA LYS A 78 -8.14 16.01 -11.65
C LYS A 78 -8.36 14.50 -11.60
N GLY A 79 -9.03 13.98 -10.58
CA GLY A 79 -9.22 12.54 -10.36
C GLY A 79 -7.93 11.77 -10.06
N LYS A 80 -6.89 12.45 -9.55
CA LYS A 80 -5.57 11.86 -9.27
C LYS A 80 -5.29 11.67 -7.78
N VAL A 81 -5.96 12.41 -6.88
CA VAL A 81 -5.78 12.23 -5.44
C VAL A 81 -6.88 11.31 -4.93
N VAL A 82 -6.46 10.16 -4.43
CA VAL A 82 -7.36 9.06 -4.01
C VAL A 82 -7.35 8.83 -2.50
N ALA A 83 -6.38 9.43 -1.80
CA ALA A 83 -6.32 9.44 -0.34
C ALA A 83 -5.68 10.73 0.17
N ILE A 84 -5.93 11.05 1.44
CA ILE A 84 -5.13 12.02 2.19
C ILE A 84 -4.22 11.19 3.08
N GLY A 85 -2.91 11.30 2.87
CA GLY A 85 -1.94 10.31 3.35
C GLY A 85 -0.50 10.71 2.99
N GLU A 86 0.53 10.27 3.72
CA GLU A 86 0.46 9.37 4.87
C GLU A 86 0.11 10.15 6.16
N CYS A 87 -1.15 10.04 6.61
CA CYS A 87 -1.70 10.69 7.78
C CYS A 87 -2.84 9.80 8.32
N GLY A 88 -3.08 9.82 9.63
CA GLY A 88 -3.98 8.85 10.24
C GLY A 88 -4.10 9.00 11.74
N LEU A 89 -4.27 7.87 12.44
CA LEU A 89 -4.39 7.82 13.89
C LEU A 89 -3.02 7.56 14.51
N ASP A 90 -2.59 8.42 15.43
CA ASP A 90 -1.34 8.29 16.16
C ASP A 90 -1.63 8.26 17.66
N TYR A 91 -1.70 7.04 18.20
CA TYR A 91 -1.96 6.80 19.62
C TYR A 91 -0.68 6.84 20.48
N ASP A 92 0.50 6.97 19.85
CA ASP A 92 1.75 7.26 20.55
C ASP A 92 1.97 8.77 20.74
N ARG A 93 1.01 9.59 20.28
CA ARG A 93 1.06 11.06 20.26
C ARG A 93 -0.23 11.71 20.77
N LEU A 94 -0.91 11.07 21.72
CA LEU A 94 -2.20 11.53 22.30
C LEU A 94 -2.15 12.93 22.92
N GLN A 95 -0.95 13.43 23.30
CA GLN A 95 -0.75 14.78 23.81
C GLN A 95 -1.11 15.87 22.78
N PHE A 96 -1.09 15.56 21.48
CA PHE A 96 -1.42 16.51 20.42
C PHE A 96 -2.90 16.45 20.01
N CYS A 97 -3.51 15.26 19.99
CA CYS A 97 -4.92 15.08 19.68
C CYS A 97 -5.45 13.82 20.36
N PRO A 98 -6.51 13.91 21.20
CA PRO A 98 -7.11 12.73 21.83
C PRO A 98 -7.62 11.71 20.81
N ALA A 99 -7.43 10.42 21.10
CA ALA A 99 -7.82 9.31 20.21
C ALA A 99 -9.30 9.37 19.79
N GLU A 100 -10.20 9.84 20.66
CA GLU A 100 -11.62 10.01 20.36
C GLU A 100 -11.87 11.01 19.22
N ILE A 101 -11.16 12.14 19.25
CA ILE A 101 -11.28 13.17 18.21
C ILE A 101 -10.68 12.65 16.91
N GLN A 102 -9.50 12.03 16.97
CA GLN A 102 -8.86 11.42 15.80
C GLN A 102 -9.80 10.41 15.12
N ARG A 103 -10.48 9.54 15.89
CA ARG A 103 -11.48 8.58 15.37
C ARG A 103 -12.72 9.23 14.78
N SER A 104 -13.24 10.29 15.41
CA SER A 104 -14.51 10.91 15.00
C SER A 104 -14.46 11.59 13.63
N ILE A 105 -13.27 11.99 13.19
CA ILE A 105 -13.04 12.64 11.89
C ILE A 105 -12.60 11.61 10.82
N PHE A 106 -12.15 10.42 11.24
CA PHE A 106 -11.68 9.37 10.34
C PHE A 106 -12.85 8.60 9.72
N SER A 107 -13.18 8.90 8.45
CA SER A 107 -14.32 8.31 7.74
C SER A 107 -14.08 6.87 7.26
N ALA A 108 -12.87 6.60 6.79
CA ALA A 108 -12.36 5.28 6.38
C ALA A 108 -10.85 5.39 6.16
N GLY A 109 -10.14 4.27 6.23
CA GLY A 109 -8.74 4.23 5.81
C GLY A 109 -8.07 2.91 6.14
N VAL A 110 -6.76 2.87 5.97
CA VAL A 110 -5.95 1.66 6.12
C VAL A 110 -4.78 1.92 7.06
N ALA A 111 -4.53 1.00 7.99
CA ALA A 111 -3.26 0.92 8.69
C ALA A 111 -2.24 0.28 7.73
N HIS A 112 -1.57 1.13 6.95
CA HIS A 112 -0.51 0.76 6.00
C HIS A 112 0.63 -0.01 6.68
N SER A 113 1.21 -0.98 5.98
CA SER A 113 2.42 -1.72 6.38
C SER A 113 2.35 -2.29 7.80
N PHE A 114 1.19 -2.88 8.15
CA PHE A 114 0.93 -3.30 9.51
C PHE A 114 1.87 -4.43 9.95
N THR A 115 2.58 -4.20 11.06
CA THR A 115 3.52 -5.16 11.68
C THR A 115 3.28 -5.34 13.18
N GLY A 116 2.16 -4.78 13.69
CA GLY A 116 1.80 -4.80 15.10
C GLY A 116 1.31 -6.17 15.60
N SER A 117 0.97 -6.21 16.87
CA SER A 117 0.50 -7.42 17.55
C SER A 117 -0.96 -7.76 17.22
N ALA A 118 -1.42 -8.93 17.68
CA ALA A 118 -2.84 -9.29 17.65
C ALA A 118 -3.72 -8.29 18.42
N GLU A 119 -3.21 -7.71 19.51
CA GLU A 119 -3.94 -6.70 20.28
C GLU A 119 -4.06 -5.39 19.51
N ASP A 120 -3.00 -4.96 18.83
CA ASP A 120 -3.01 -3.75 18.00
C ASP A 120 -3.96 -3.91 16.81
N ARG A 121 -3.99 -5.09 16.20
CA ARG A 121 -4.96 -5.46 15.17
C ARG A 121 -6.38 -5.29 15.70
N ASP A 122 -6.70 -5.81 16.88
CA ASP A 122 -8.06 -5.73 17.44
C ASP A 122 -8.47 -4.29 17.74
N LYS A 123 -7.54 -3.48 18.27
CA LYS A 123 -7.75 -2.04 18.47
C LYS A 123 -8.07 -1.34 17.14
N LEU A 124 -7.30 -1.61 16.09
CA LEU A 124 -7.53 -1.04 14.76
C LEU A 124 -8.87 -1.49 14.16
N LEU A 125 -9.19 -2.79 14.24
CA LEU A 125 -10.44 -3.34 13.69
C LEU A 125 -11.69 -2.90 14.46
N SER A 126 -11.55 -2.47 15.72
CA SER A 126 -12.64 -1.86 16.49
C SER A 126 -13.09 -0.51 15.93
N ILE A 127 -12.27 0.12 15.10
CA ILE A 127 -12.58 1.37 14.42
C ILE A 127 -13.39 1.04 13.17
N ASN A 128 -14.56 1.68 13.02
CA ASN A 128 -15.39 1.51 11.84
C ASN A 128 -14.61 1.93 10.58
N ASN A 129 -14.77 1.17 9.50
CA ASN A 129 -14.13 1.41 8.19
C ASN A 129 -12.58 1.49 8.20
N MET A 130 -11.92 0.88 9.21
CA MET A 130 -10.46 0.73 9.25
C MET A 130 -10.03 -0.60 8.60
N TYR A 131 -9.09 -0.57 7.68
CA TYR A 131 -8.52 -1.76 7.03
C TYR A 131 -7.09 -1.99 7.52
N ILE A 132 -6.57 -3.19 7.32
CA ILE A 132 -5.18 -3.54 7.64
C ILE A 132 -4.43 -3.80 6.33
N GLY A 133 -3.38 -3.02 6.08
CA GLY A 133 -2.47 -3.17 4.95
C GLY A 133 -1.39 -4.21 5.25
N VAL A 134 -1.21 -5.17 4.34
CA VAL A 134 -0.24 -6.26 4.48
C VAL A 134 0.76 -6.19 3.33
N ASN A 135 2.06 -6.17 3.65
CA ASN A 135 3.16 -6.28 2.69
C ASN A 135 4.21 -7.28 3.16
N GLY A 136 5.36 -7.37 2.50
CA GLY A 136 6.40 -8.33 2.91
C GLY A 136 7.04 -8.06 4.28
N CYS A 137 6.93 -6.84 4.82
CA CYS A 137 7.32 -6.54 6.21
C CYS A 137 6.36 -7.17 7.22
N SER A 138 5.06 -7.24 6.89
CA SER A 138 4.02 -7.95 7.65
C SER A 138 4.14 -9.48 7.61
N LEU A 139 5.16 -10.04 6.95
CA LEU A 139 5.27 -11.48 6.67
C LEU A 139 6.63 -12.07 7.10
N LYS A 140 7.38 -11.33 7.91
CA LYS A 140 8.78 -11.65 8.28
C LYS A 140 8.88 -12.79 9.29
N THR A 141 8.06 -12.81 10.34
CA THR A 141 8.15 -13.78 11.44
C THR A 141 6.93 -14.70 11.50
N ALA A 142 7.04 -15.81 12.22
CA ALA A 142 5.90 -16.71 12.46
C ALA A 142 4.75 -15.99 13.18
N GLU A 143 5.07 -15.13 14.15
CA GLU A 143 4.11 -14.29 14.84
C GLU A 143 3.39 -13.33 13.87
N ASN A 144 4.12 -12.71 12.94
CA ASN A 144 3.46 -11.88 11.92
C ASN A 144 2.48 -12.70 11.07
N LEU A 145 2.83 -13.94 10.71
CA LEU A 145 1.92 -14.81 9.95
C LEU A 145 0.67 -15.20 10.75
N ASP A 146 0.79 -15.42 12.07
CA ASP A 146 -0.37 -15.71 12.92
C ASP A 146 -1.29 -14.48 13.03
N VAL A 147 -0.72 -13.28 13.13
CA VAL A 147 -1.49 -12.03 13.05
C VAL A 147 -2.16 -11.89 11.67
N VAL A 148 -1.45 -12.09 10.56
CA VAL A 148 -2.05 -12.02 9.21
C VAL A 148 -3.15 -13.08 9.01
N ARG A 149 -2.96 -14.29 9.57
CA ARG A 149 -3.98 -15.36 9.54
C ARG A 149 -5.27 -14.94 10.25
N SER A 150 -5.20 -14.10 11.26
CA SER A 150 -6.37 -13.67 12.03
C SER A 150 -7.12 -12.45 11.47
N ILE A 151 -6.52 -11.66 10.56
CA ILE A 151 -7.18 -10.48 9.98
C ILE A 151 -8.37 -10.94 9.10
N PRO A 152 -9.59 -10.41 9.28
CA PRO A 152 -10.71 -10.70 8.40
C PRO A 152 -10.44 -10.25 6.95
N ILE A 153 -10.76 -11.08 5.96
CA ILE A 153 -10.42 -10.79 4.56
C ILE A 153 -11.09 -9.52 4.05
N GLU A 154 -12.33 -9.27 4.46
CA GLU A 154 -13.12 -8.07 4.16
C GLU A 154 -12.60 -6.79 4.83
N ARG A 155 -11.59 -6.91 5.71
CA ARG A 155 -10.90 -5.80 6.36
C ARG A 155 -9.40 -5.77 6.02
N MET A 156 -8.98 -6.50 5.00
CA MET A 156 -7.58 -6.61 4.56
C MET A 156 -7.36 -5.92 3.21
N MET A 157 -6.19 -5.29 3.07
CA MET A 157 -5.62 -4.84 1.81
C MET A 157 -4.19 -5.39 1.69
N ILE A 158 -3.67 -5.48 0.46
CA ILE A 158 -2.28 -5.88 0.21
C ILE A 158 -1.54 -4.82 -0.58
N GLU A 159 -0.24 -4.71 -0.32
CA GLU A 159 0.63 -3.71 -0.91
C GLU A 159 2.07 -4.23 -0.97
N THR A 160 2.96 -3.48 -1.61
CA THR A 160 4.38 -3.86 -1.70
C THR A 160 5.29 -3.02 -0.81
N ASP A 161 4.92 -1.75 -0.57
CA ASP A 161 5.84 -0.73 -0.03
C ASP A 161 7.15 -0.66 -0.83
N SER A 162 7.05 -0.82 -2.16
CA SER A 162 8.22 -0.80 -3.05
C SER A 162 8.87 0.58 -3.06
N PRO A 163 10.20 0.67 -3.02
CA PRO A 163 11.17 -0.40 -3.30
C PRO A 163 11.58 -1.26 -2.09
N TYR A 164 10.94 -1.07 -0.94
CA TYR A 164 11.21 -1.76 0.33
C TYR A 164 10.38 -3.04 0.50
N CYS A 165 10.47 -3.65 1.68
CA CYS A 165 9.62 -4.78 2.11
C CYS A 165 9.53 -6.00 1.17
N GLY A 166 10.51 -6.25 0.32
CA GLY A 166 10.58 -7.51 -0.44
C GLY A 166 10.63 -8.75 0.47
N ILE A 167 9.89 -9.80 0.13
CA ILE A 167 9.88 -11.07 0.87
C ILE A 167 11.23 -11.77 0.63
N LYS A 168 11.98 -12.02 1.70
CA LYS A 168 13.32 -12.62 1.64
C LYS A 168 13.27 -14.12 1.88
N ASN A 169 14.33 -14.83 1.50
CA ASN A 169 14.50 -16.26 1.83
C ASN A 169 14.47 -16.56 3.33
N THR A 170 14.72 -15.56 4.17
CA THR A 170 14.65 -15.66 5.63
C THR A 170 13.27 -15.31 6.21
N SER A 171 12.36 -14.76 5.40
CA SER A 171 11.00 -14.43 5.86
C SER A 171 10.20 -15.71 6.10
N ALA A 172 9.46 -15.78 7.20
CA ALA A 172 8.60 -16.93 7.52
C ALA A 172 7.58 -17.23 6.40
N GLY A 173 7.10 -16.20 5.71
CA GLY A 173 6.16 -16.32 4.59
C GLY A 173 6.72 -16.94 3.32
N ILE A 174 8.06 -17.04 3.17
CA ILE A 174 8.70 -17.47 1.90
C ILE A 174 8.19 -18.83 1.40
N LYS A 175 7.86 -19.74 2.33
CA LYS A 175 7.38 -21.09 2.01
C LYS A 175 6.08 -21.13 1.20
N PHE A 176 5.34 -20.02 1.15
CA PHE A 176 4.09 -19.90 0.39
C PHE A 176 4.28 -19.20 -0.96
N VAL A 177 5.42 -18.56 -1.20
CA VAL A 177 5.72 -17.86 -2.45
C VAL A 177 5.92 -18.88 -3.57
N LYS A 178 5.22 -18.66 -4.68
CA LYS A 178 5.26 -19.51 -5.89
C LYS A 178 5.75 -18.72 -7.10
N SER A 179 5.34 -17.47 -7.22
CA SER A 179 5.71 -16.62 -8.37
C SER A 179 7.11 -16.05 -8.22
N THR A 180 7.89 -16.07 -9.31
CA THR A 180 9.26 -15.56 -9.36
C THR A 180 9.51 -14.76 -10.63
N TRP A 181 10.39 -13.76 -10.55
CA TRP A 181 10.81 -12.95 -11.69
C TRP A 181 12.33 -13.08 -11.90
N PRO A 182 12.82 -13.02 -13.15
CA PRO A 182 14.26 -12.93 -13.42
C PRO A 182 14.86 -11.72 -12.67
N SER A 183 15.94 -11.94 -11.93
CA SER A 183 16.56 -10.90 -11.09
C SER A 183 18.07 -10.82 -11.33
N LYS A 184 18.58 -9.61 -11.52
CA LYS A 184 20.01 -9.33 -11.71
C LYS A 184 20.51 -8.30 -10.71
N LYS A 185 21.78 -8.41 -10.33
CA LYS A 185 22.43 -7.37 -9.51
C LYS A 185 22.46 -6.05 -10.27
N LYS A 186 22.44 -4.92 -9.55
CA LYS A 186 22.46 -3.56 -10.13
C LYS A 186 23.60 -3.33 -11.14
N GLU A 187 24.76 -3.95 -10.94
CA GLU A 187 25.92 -3.82 -11.84
C GLU A 187 25.73 -4.54 -13.18
N LYS A 188 24.75 -5.45 -13.27
CA LYS A 188 24.37 -6.20 -14.45
C LYS A 188 22.91 -5.91 -14.83
N TYR A 189 22.50 -4.65 -14.66
CA TYR A 189 21.14 -4.20 -14.96
C TYR A 189 20.68 -4.68 -16.35
N ASP A 190 19.43 -5.13 -16.39
CA ASP A 190 18.75 -5.59 -17.60
C ASP A 190 17.28 -5.20 -17.46
N GLN A 191 16.74 -4.53 -18.48
CA GLN A 191 15.38 -4.00 -18.47
C GLN A 191 14.29 -5.09 -18.37
N GLU A 192 14.63 -6.33 -18.72
CA GLU A 192 13.72 -7.49 -18.63
C GLU A 192 13.74 -8.15 -17.24
N CYS A 193 14.67 -7.76 -16.37
CA CYS A 193 14.86 -8.32 -15.04
C CYS A 193 14.49 -7.29 -13.96
N ILE A 194 14.04 -7.78 -12.80
CA ILE A 194 14.00 -6.95 -11.59
C ILE A 194 15.42 -6.73 -11.06
N VAL A 195 15.66 -5.58 -10.44
CA VAL A 195 16.94 -5.31 -9.77
C VAL A 195 16.95 -6.08 -8.43
N LYS A 196 17.99 -6.89 -8.22
CA LYS A 196 18.15 -7.67 -6.99
C LYS A 196 18.12 -6.74 -5.78
N ASP A 197 17.34 -7.14 -4.77
CA ASP A 197 17.12 -6.43 -3.52
C ASP A 197 16.34 -5.10 -3.65
N ARG A 198 15.75 -4.81 -4.83
CA ARG A 198 14.78 -3.72 -5.05
C ARG A 198 13.39 -4.34 -5.27
N ASN A 199 12.46 -4.13 -4.34
CA ASN A 199 11.09 -4.59 -4.50
C ASN A 199 10.39 -3.80 -5.62
N GLU A 200 9.36 -4.38 -6.24
CA GLU A 200 8.59 -3.77 -7.32
C GLU A 200 7.09 -4.07 -7.17
N PRO A 201 6.18 -3.24 -7.72
CA PRO A 201 4.73 -3.45 -7.60
C PRO A 201 4.25 -4.83 -8.09
N CYS A 202 4.89 -5.41 -9.11
CA CYS A 202 4.56 -6.76 -9.59
C CYS A 202 4.70 -7.85 -8.51
N LEU A 203 5.55 -7.62 -7.50
CA LEU A 203 5.79 -8.55 -6.40
C LEU A 203 4.65 -8.56 -5.37
N VAL A 204 3.60 -7.73 -5.51
CA VAL A 204 2.37 -7.83 -4.70
C VAL A 204 1.71 -9.20 -4.85
N ARG A 205 1.92 -9.86 -6.00
CA ARG A 205 1.49 -11.24 -6.23
C ARG A 205 2.10 -12.23 -5.22
N GLN A 206 3.34 -12.01 -4.77
CA GLN A 206 3.94 -12.85 -3.74
C GLN A 206 3.26 -12.61 -2.38
N VAL A 207 2.91 -11.36 -2.05
CA VAL A 207 2.15 -11.04 -0.82
C VAL A 207 0.80 -11.76 -0.84
N LEU A 208 0.08 -11.72 -1.96
CA LEU A 208 -1.17 -12.45 -2.16
C LEU A 208 -1.01 -13.97 -1.95
N GLU A 209 0.05 -14.57 -2.48
CA GLU A 209 0.34 -16.00 -2.30
C GLU A 209 0.62 -16.35 -0.84
N VAL A 210 1.34 -15.51 -0.11
CA VAL A 210 1.58 -15.70 1.32
C VAL A 210 0.28 -15.56 2.11
N VAL A 211 -0.55 -14.56 1.83
CA VAL A 211 -1.86 -14.40 2.48
C VAL A 211 -2.75 -15.63 2.23
N ALA A 212 -2.84 -16.09 0.98
CA ALA A 212 -3.60 -17.29 0.63
C ALA A 212 -3.11 -18.53 1.39
N GLY A 213 -1.79 -18.75 1.38
CA GLY A 213 -1.16 -19.88 2.08
C GLY A 213 -1.34 -19.83 3.59
N CYS A 214 -1.21 -18.66 4.21
CA CYS A 214 -1.38 -18.50 5.66
C CYS A 214 -2.81 -18.78 6.12
N LYS A 215 -3.79 -18.45 5.27
CA LYS A 215 -5.23 -18.58 5.56
C LYS A 215 -5.85 -19.88 5.02
N GLY A 216 -5.06 -20.71 4.34
CA GLY A 216 -5.54 -21.97 3.77
C GLY A 216 -6.53 -21.80 2.61
N ILE A 217 -6.45 -20.69 1.89
CA ILE A 217 -7.36 -20.38 0.77
C ILE A 217 -6.76 -20.92 -0.52
N SER A 218 -7.47 -21.85 -1.19
CA SER A 218 -7.07 -22.40 -2.49
C SER A 218 -7.44 -21.47 -3.66
N GLU A 219 -8.61 -20.84 -3.58
CA GLU A 219 -9.17 -19.96 -4.61
C GLU A 219 -8.55 -18.56 -4.60
N ILE A 220 -7.28 -18.49 -5.01
CA ILE A 220 -6.48 -17.25 -4.97
C ILE A 220 -7.10 -16.11 -5.82
N GLY A 221 -7.84 -16.44 -6.88
CA GLY A 221 -8.55 -15.46 -7.71
C GLY A 221 -9.73 -14.81 -6.99
N GLN A 222 -10.46 -15.55 -6.15
CA GLN A 222 -11.54 -14.98 -5.35
C GLN A 222 -10.98 -14.10 -4.23
N LEU A 223 -9.88 -14.54 -3.60
CA LEU A 223 -9.16 -13.74 -2.62
C LEU A 223 -8.69 -12.41 -3.22
N SER A 224 -8.02 -12.45 -4.38
CA SER A 224 -7.52 -11.22 -5.01
C SER A 224 -8.64 -10.24 -5.35
N ARG A 225 -9.78 -10.73 -5.86
CA ARG A 225 -10.95 -9.88 -6.15
C ARG A 225 -11.53 -9.26 -4.88
N THR A 226 -11.58 -10.00 -3.77
CA THR A 226 -12.09 -9.45 -2.50
C THR A 226 -11.17 -8.36 -1.96
N LEU A 227 -9.85 -8.58 -1.99
CA LEU A 227 -8.87 -7.59 -1.57
C LEU A 227 -8.90 -6.35 -2.46
N TYR A 228 -9.02 -6.53 -3.78
CA TYR A 228 -9.18 -5.43 -4.73
C TYR A 228 -10.45 -4.62 -4.46
N HIS A 229 -11.57 -5.31 -4.24
CA HIS A 229 -12.84 -4.66 -3.92
C HIS A 229 -12.79 -3.87 -2.60
N ASN A 230 -12.10 -4.36 -1.58
CA ASN A 230 -11.84 -3.59 -0.35
C ASN A 230 -11.08 -2.30 -0.65
N THR A 231 -10.03 -2.37 -1.49
CA THR A 231 -9.25 -1.20 -1.93
C THR A 231 -10.14 -0.20 -2.67
N CYS A 232 -10.95 -0.65 -3.63
CA CYS A 232 -11.88 0.22 -4.37
C CYS A 232 -12.90 0.90 -3.46
N ARG A 233 -13.46 0.19 -2.47
CA ARG A 233 -14.40 0.78 -1.49
C ARG A 233 -13.84 2.01 -0.77
N VAL A 234 -12.52 2.05 -0.57
CA VAL A 234 -11.88 3.14 0.17
C VAL A 234 -11.31 4.20 -0.77
N PHE A 235 -10.60 3.78 -1.82
CA PHE A 235 -9.78 4.69 -2.63
C PHE A 235 -10.33 4.92 -4.05
N PHE A 236 -11.16 4.01 -4.56
CA PHE A 236 -11.69 4.07 -5.92
C PHE A 236 -13.20 3.75 -5.95
N PRO A 237 -14.05 4.49 -5.22
CA PRO A 237 -15.47 4.17 -5.11
C PRO A 237 -16.20 4.17 -6.47
N GLN A 238 -15.70 4.91 -7.45
CA GLN A 238 -16.19 4.90 -8.83
C GLN A 238 -15.97 3.56 -9.56
N ASP A 239 -15.00 2.75 -9.11
CA ASP A 239 -14.67 1.46 -9.71
C ASP A 239 -15.41 0.29 -9.03
N LEU A 240 -16.32 0.58 -8.09
CA LEU A 240 -17.04 -0.44 -7.32
C LEU A 240 -17.91 -1.34 -8.19
N ASP A 241 -18.59 -0.79 -9.19
CA ASP A 241 -19.43 -1.59 -10.08
C ASP A 241 -18.57 -2.55 -10.93
N SER A 242 -17.45 -2.08 -11.46
CA SER A 242 -16.46 -2.93 -12.16
C SER A 242 -15.86 -4.01 -11.27
N ALA A 243 -15.57 -3.68 -10.01
CA ALA A 243 -15.05 -4.62 -9.02
C ALA A 243 -16.12 -5.64 -8.58
N ALA A 244 -17.38 -5.22 -8.44
CA ALA A 244 -18.52 -6.08 -8.12
C ALA A 244 -18.85 -7.02 -9.28
N ASP A 245 -18.85 -6.53 -10.52
CA ASP A 245 -19.04 -7.33 -11.73
C ASP A 245 -17.94 -8.39 -11.86
N SER A 246 -16.69 -8.02 -11.56
CA SER A 246 -15.56 -8.96 -11.53
C SER A 246 -15.73 -10.05 -10.46
N LEU A 247 -16.30 -9.72 -9.29
CA LEU A 247 -16.62 -10.68 -8.23
C LEU A 247 -17.74 -11.64 -8.65
N LEU A 248 -18.75 -11.15 -9.38
CA LEU A 248 -19.91 -11.93 -9.84
C LEU A 248 -19.60 -12.78 -11.08
N ALA A 249 -18.68 -12.35 -11.94
CA ALA A 249 -18.28 -13.05 -13.17
C ALA A 249 -17.47 -14.35 -12.95
N GLY A 250 -17.54 -14.96 -11.76
CA GLY A 250 -16.90 -16.24 -11.40
C GLY A 250 -17.42 -17.49 -12.14
N HIS A 251 -17.80 -17.37 -13.42
CA HIS A 251 -17.93 -18.51 -14.32
C HIS A 251 -16.60 -18.74 -15.03
N ASP A 252 -16.09 -19.97 -14.92
CA ASP A 252 -14.86 -20.45 -15.52
C ASP A 252 -14.70 -20.01 -16.99
N PRO A 253 -13.50 -19.55 -17.41
CA PRO A 253 -13.18 -19.54 -18.83
C PRO A 253 -13.12 -20.99 -19.32
N GLN A 254 -13.94 -21.30 -20.34
CA GLN A 254 -13.84 -22.53 -21.14
C GLN A 254 -12.45 -22.70 -21.75
#